data_AF-A0A349UYT3-F1
#
_entry.id   AF-A0A349UYT3-F1
#
_cell.length_a   1.000
_cell.length_b   1.000
_cell.length_c   1.000
_cell.angle_alpha   90.00
_cell.angle_beta   90.00
_cell.angle_gamma   90.00
#
_symmetry.space_group_name_H-M   'P 1'
#
loop_
_entity.id
_entity.type
_entity.pdbx_description
1 polymer ?
#
loop_
_entity_poly.entity_id
_entity_poly.type
_entity_poly.pdbx_seq_one_letter_code
_entity_poly.pdbx_strand_id
1 'polypeptide(L)'
;MGPGPSEIHPRALQALAQPAIGHLDPAFVDLMDEVKDLLRYVFQTENRLTFPVSGPGSAAMETCFTNMVEAGDKVVIARNGVFGGRM
;
A
#
# COMPACT_ATOMS: atom_id res chain seq x y z
N MET A 1 21.29 -4.36 -9.54
CA MET A 1 20.66 -3.06 -9.21
C MET A 1 19.68 -2.66 -10.32
N GLY A 2 18.60 -3.42 -10.50
CA GLY A 2 17.53 -3.09 -11.43
C GLY A 2 16.43 -2.23 -10.79
N PRO A 3 15.34 -1.90 -11.50
CA PRO A 3 14.23 -1.09 -10.98
C PRO A 3 13.36 -1.83 -9.93
N GLY A 4 13.65 -3.11 -9.66
CA GLY A 4 12.98 -3.90 -8.64
C GLY A 4 12.71 -5.34 -9.10
N PRO A 5 12.28 -6.23 -8.18
CA PRO A 5 12.30 -6.01 -6.73
C PRO A 5 13.75 -5.89 -6.19
N SER A 6 13.94 -5.11 -5.13
CA SER A 6 15.25 -4.95 -4.47
C SER A 6 15.46 -6.04 -3.41
N GLU A 7 16.71 -6.21 -2.98
CA GLU A 7 17.04 -7.07 -1.85
C GLU A 7 16.32 -6.63 -0.57
N ILE A 8 15.80 -7.59 0.19
CA ILE A 8 15.05 -7.33 1.43
C ILE A 8 16.03 -7.10 2.58
N HIS A 9 15.82 -6.03 3.35
CA HIS A 9 16.64 -5.75 4.53
C HIS A 9 16.54 -6.92 5.54
N PRO A 10 17.65 -7.42 6.14
CA PRO A 10 17.64 -8.59 7.02
C PRO A 10 16.61 -8.54 8.16
N ARG A 11 16.42 -7.37 8.78
CA ARG A 11 15.37 -7.17 9.81
C ARG A 11 13.95 -7.45 9.31
N ALA A 12 13.61 -7.05 8.09
CA ALA A 12 12.29 -7.30 7.51
C ALA A 12 12.13 -8.80 7.18
N LEU A 13 13.19 -9.43 6.68
CA LEU A 13 13.20 -10.87 6.41
C LEU A 13 13.00 -11.70 7.69
N GLN A 14 13.63 -11.30 8.80
CA GLN A 14 13.45 -11.95 10.11
C GLN A 14 12.04 -11.76 10.67
N ALA A 15 11.42 -10.60 10.44
CA ALA A 15 10.04 -10.33 10.88
C ALA A 15 9.03 -11.24 10.16
N LEU A 16 9.24 -11.53 8.87
CA LEU A 16 8.38 -12.43 8.10
C LEU A 16 8.41 -13.89 8.60
N ALA A 17 9.44 -14.28 9.36
CA ALA A 17 9.57 -15.62 9.92
C ALA A 17 8.87 -15.79 11.28
N GLN A 18 8.26 -14.72 11.82
CA GLN A 18 7.55 -14.78 13.09
C GLN A 18 6.23 -15.57 12.97
N PRO A 19 5.76 -16.24 14.04
CA PRO A 19 4.45 -16.87 14.06
C PRO A 19 3.32 -15.88 13.77
N ALA A 20 2.31 -16.31 13.03
CA ALA A 20 1.13 -15.50 12.77
C ALA A 20 0.30 -15.29 14.05
N ILE A 21 -0.27 -14.10 14.19
CA ILE A 21 -1.24 -13.75 15.23
C ILE A 21 -2.63 -13.60 14.62
N GLY A 22 -3.68 -13.66 15.44
CA GLY A 22 -5.06 -13.52 14.98
C GLY A 22 -5.35 -12.11 14.45
N HIS A 23 -6.14 -11.99 13.39
CA HIS A 23 -6.47 -10.69 12.76
C HIS A 23 -7.31 -9.75 13.65
N LEU A 24 -7.92 -10.27 14.73
CA LEU A 24 -8.63 -9.51 15.75
C LEU A 24 -7.89 -9.53 17.10
N ASP A 25 -6.69 -10.09 17.15
CA ASP A 25 -5.85 -10.06 18.35
C ASP A 25 -5.51 -8.59 18.67
N PRO A 26 -5.62 -8.14 19.93
CA PRO A 26 -5.23 -6.78 20.30
C PRO A 26 -3.83 -6.40 19.83
N ALA A 27 -2.88 -7.33 19.86
CA ALA A 27 -1.52 -7.08 19.38
C ALA A 27 -1.47 -6.80 17.87
N PHE A 28 -2.37 -7.41 17.08
CA PHE A 28 -2.48 -7.13 15.65
C PHE A 28 -3.10 -5.75 15.40
N VAL A 29 -4.09 -5.36 16.21
CA VAL A 29 -4.73 -4.03 16.11
C VAL A 29 -3.71 -2.93 16.41
N ASP A 30 -2.95 -3.07 17.49
CA ASP A 30 -1.90 -2.13 17.88
C ASP A 30 -0.82 -2.01 16.78
N LEU A 31 -0.40 -3.15 16.22
CA LEU A 31 0.54 -3.19 15.09
C LEU A 31 -0.01 -2.45 13.87
N MET A 32 -1.29 -2.63 13.54
CA MET A 32 -1.91 -1.95 12.41
C MET A 32 -2.01 -0.44 12.63
N ASP A 33 -2.27 0.02 13.86
CA ASP A 33 -2.26 1.45 14.18
C ASP A 33 -0.86 2.06 14.06
N GLU A 34 0.17 1.37 14.54
CA GLU A 34 1.57 1.79 14.34
C GLU A 34 1.93 1.86 12.84
N VAL A 35 1.53 0.85 12.06
CA VAL A 35 1.76 0.85 10.59
C VAL A 35 1.09 2.06 9.93
N LYS A 36 -0.12 2.44 10.36
CA LYS A 36 -0.81 3.62 9.81
C LYS A 36 -0.07 4.92 10.14
N ASP A 37 0.50 5.05 11.35
CA ASP A 37 1.35 6.19 11.72
C ASP A 37 2.65 6.24 10.92
N LEU A 38 3.32 5.10 10.75
CA LEU A 38 4.55 5.00 9.96
C LEU A 38 4.28 5.30 8.48
N LEU A 39 3.15 4.88 7.93
CA LEU A 39 2.74 5.25 6.56
C LEU A 39 2.49 6.75 6.43
N ARG A 40 1.82 7.37 7.41
CA ARG A 40 1.66 8.84 7.44
C ARG A 40 3.00 9.57 7.48
N TYR A 41 3.96 9.04 8.26
CA TYR A 41 5.33 9.55 8.28
C TYR A 41 6.00 9.39 6.91
N VAL A 42 5.97 8.21 6.28
CA VAL A 42 6.60 7.98 4.97
C VAL A 42 6.00 8.88 3.89
N PHE A 43 4.68 9.05 3.88
CA PHE A 43 3.98 9.92 2.92
C PHE A 43 4.00 11.40 3.30
N GLN A 44 4.49 11.76 4.49
CA GLN A 44 4.47 13.12 5.04
C GLN A 44 3.05 13.73 4.97
N THR A 45 2.07 13.04 5.56
CA THR A 45 0.65 13.44 5.52
C THR A 45 -0.02 13.26 6.88
N GLU A 46 -1.06 14.06 7.13
CA GLU A 46 -1.93 13.97 8.31
C GLU A 46 -3.24 13.22 8.01
N ASN A 47 -3.39 12.66 6.80
CA ASN A 47 -4.61 11.97 6.39
C ASN A 47 -4.94 10.81 7.35
N ARG A 48 -6.12 10.86 7.96
CA ARG A 48 -6.60 9.78 8.84
C ARG A 48 -6.78 8.47 8.08
N LEU A 49 -7.20 8.57 6.82
CA LEU A 49 -7.48 7.45 5.93
C LEU A 49 -6.20 7.03 5.19
N THR A 50 -5.24 6.49 5.95
CA THR A 50 -3.96 5.97 5.45
C THR A 50 -3.77 4.56 6.00
N PHE A 51 -3.70 3.57 5.10
CA PHE A 51 -3.62 2.15 5.46
C PHE A 51 -3.01 1.34 4.30
N PRO A 52 -2.43 0.15 4.56
CA PRO A 52 -1.92 -0.71 3.50
C PRO A 52 -3.05 -1.46 2.78
N VAL A 53 -2.87 -1.67 1.47
CA VAL A 53 -3.74 -2.54 0.66
C VAL A 53 -3.02 -3.88 0.47
N SER A 54 -3.71 -4.98 0.74
CA SER A 54 -3.17 -6.34 0.60
C SER A 54 -3.01 -6.74 -0.87
N GLY A 55 -1.91 -6.33 -1.51
CA GLY A 55 -1.60 -6.65 -2.90
C GLY A 55 -0.35 -5.93 -3.42
N PRO A 56 0.04 -6.19 -4.68
CA PRO A 56 1.11 -5.44 -5.34
C PRO A 56 0.67 -3.99 -5.62
N GLY A 57 1.60 -3.14 -6.08
CA GLY A 57 1.30 -1.72 -6.37
C GLY A 57 0.11 -1.49 -7.31
N SER A 58 -0.13 -2.38 -8.28
CA SER A 58 -1.32 -2.28 -9.16
C SER A 58 -2.64 -2.44 -8.42
N ALA A 59 -2.70 -3.24 -7.35
CA ALA A 59 -3.92 -3.40 -6.56
C ALA A 59 -4.27 -2.11 -5.78
N ALA A 60 -3.25 -1.37 -5.32
CA ALA A 60 -3.46 -0.06 -4.72
C ALA A 60 -4.01 0.95 -5.74
N MET A 61 -3.48 0.95 -6.98
CA MET A 61 -4.02 1.76 -8.09
C MET A 61 -5.49 1.41 -8.37
N GLU A 62 -5.81 0.13 -8.53
CA GLU A 62 -7.19 -0.33 -8.79
C GLU A 62 -8.13 0.02 -7.63
N THR A 63 -7.68 -0.10 -6.38
CA THR A 63 -8.46 0.30 -5.19
C THR A 63 -8.85 1.77 -5.27
N CYS A 64 -7.94 2.66 -5.65
CA CYS A 64 -8.27 4.08 -5.82
C CYS A 64 -9.32 4.32 -6.92
N PHE A 65 -9.13 3.74 -8.11
CA PHE A 65 -10.04 3.93 -9.24
C PHE A 65 -11.44 3.40 -8.95
N THR A 66 -11.54 2.16 -8.47
CA THR A 66 -12.81 1.49 -8.21
C THR A 66 -13.64 2.13 -7.09
N ASN A 67 -13.01 2.90 -6.20
CA ASN A 67 -13.71 3.62 -5.12
C ASN A 67 -13.97 5.10 -5.44
N MET A 68 -13.31 5.69 -6.45
CA MET A 68 -13.42 7.12 -6.76
C MET A 68 -14.08 7.44 -8.10
N VAL A 69 -14.17 6.46 -9.01
CA VAL A 69 -14.64 6.67 -10.39
C VAL A 69 -15.89 5.82 -10.64
N GLU A 70 -16.95 6.46 -11.12
CA GLU A 70 -18.20 5.80 -11.50
C GLU A 70 -18.35 5.67 -13.02
N ALA A 71 -19.31 4.85 -13.45
CA ALA A 71 -19.62 4.69 -14.86
C ALA A 71 -20.14 6.01 -15.46
N GLY A 72 -19.41 6.55 -16.44
CA GLY A 72 -19.74 7.81 -17.10
C GLY A 72 -18.84 8.98 -16.69
N ASP A 73 -18.03 8.83 -15.64
CA ASP A 73 -17.05 9.84 -15.25
C ASP A 73 -15.96 10.02 -16.31
N LYS A 74 -15.50 11.27 -16.43
CA LYS A 74 -14.35 11.60 -17.29
C LYS A 74 -13.09 11.67 -16.44
N VAL A 75 -12.12 10.81 -16.74
CA VAL A 75 -10.81 10.78 -16.07
C VAL A 75 -9.73 11.25 -17.04
N VAL A 76 -8.79 12.06 -16.55
CA VAL A 76 -7.63 12.52 -17.31
C VAL A 76 -6.39 11.77 -16.85
N ILE A 77 -5.69 11.12 -17.78
CA ILE A 77 -4.49 10.34 -17.50
C ILE A 77 -3.32 10.91 -18.32
N ALA A 78 -2.35 11.52 -17.63
CA ALA A 78 -1.13 12.03 -18.24
C ALA A 78 -0.14 10.87 -18.51
N ARG A 79 -0.33 10.13 -19.60
CA ARG A 79 0.48 8.95 -19.93
C ARG A 79 1.87 9.34 -20.46
N ASN A 80 2.92 9.04 -19.68
CA ASN A 80 4.33 9.19 -20.08
C ASN A 80 5.14 7.89 -19.91
N GLY A 81 4.51 6.72 -20.08
CA GLY A 81 5.18 5.43 -19.94
C GLY A 81 4.23 4.27 -19.75
N VAL A 82 4.80 3.09 -19.40
CA VAL A 82 4.04 1.84 -19.26
C VAL A 82 3.02 1.91 -18.12
N PHE A 83 3.36 2.55 -16.99
CA PHE A 83 2.45 2.65 -15.84
C PHE A 83 1.21 3.50 -16.14
N GLY A 84 1.37 4.62 -16.84
CA GLY A 84 0.22 5.43 -17.27
C GLY A 84 -0.63 4.78 -18.37
N GLY A 85 -0.18 3.66 -18.97
CA GLY A 85 -0.99 2.85 -19.88
C GLY A 85 -1.75 1.71 -19.19
N ARG A 86 -1.63 1.59 -17.85
CA ARG A 86 -2.35 0.61 -17.02
C ARG A 86 -3.48 1.24 -16.20
N MET A 87 -3.58 2.57 -16.24
CA MET A 87 -4.69 3.37 -15.71
C MET A 87 -5.64 3.67 -16.88
#